data_AF-F2BEY2-F1
#
_entry.id   AF-F2BEY2-F1
#
_cell.length_a   1.000
_cell.length_b   1.000
_cell.length_c   1.000
_cell.angle_alpha   90.00
_cell.angle_beta   90.00
_cell.angle_gamma   90.00
#
_symmetry.space_group_name_H-M   'P 1'
#
loop_
_entity.id
_entity.type
_entity.pdbx_description
1 polymer ?
#
loop_
_entity_poly.entity_id
_entity_poly.type
_entity_poly.pdbx_seq_one_letter_code
_entity_poly.pdbx_strand_id
1 'polypeptide(L)'
;MEEELNWLKKEIAQGFTMLATLNLKGRPAAADLKPVAILWLKILSRQQWQFERDAPRVRSAFEKLAAESNEWPNPADFTRVLPPEPLRLEPRLEDKHTATEYGRQMAKEIIGRLKDAPVCQTEWIHGTRSRSVEECRRIYAARQKQKGKQHD
;
A
#
# COMPACT_ATOMS: atom_id res chain seq x y z
N MET A 1 15.63 7.43 -25.74
CA MET A 1 14.27 7.77 -25.30
C MET A 1 13.26 7.77 -26.45
N GLU A 2 13.50 8.44 -27.58
CA GLU A 2 12.50 8.53 -28.67
C GLU A 2 12.23 7.18 -29.38
N GLU A 3 13.24 6.33 -29.54
CA GLU A 3 13.07 4.95 -30.03
C GLU A 3 12.34 4.03 -29.04
N GLU A 4 12.55 4.24 -27.74
CA GLU A 4 12.00 3.41 -26.66
C GLU A 4 10.47 3.56 -26.52
N LEU A 5 9.92 4.71 -26.90
CA LEU A 5 8.48 5.00 -26.85
C LEU A 5 7.77 4.76 -28.19
N ASN A 6 8.48 4.25 -29.22
CA ASN A 6 7.89 3.99 -30.52
C ASN A 6 6.76 2.94 -30.46
N TRP A 7 6.86 1.97 -29.55
CA TRP A 7 5.78 1.01 -29.32
C TRP A 7 4.54 1.68 -28.71
N LEU A 8 4.72 2.61 -27.77
CA LEU A 8 3.61 3.31 -27.12
C LEU A 8 2.87 4.19 -28.14
N LYS A 9 3.61 4.85 -29.02
CA LYS A 9 3.05 5.61 -30.15
C LYS A 9 2.19 4.72 -31.06
N LYS A 10 2.62 3.48 -31.33
CA LYS A 10 1.85 2.52 -32.14
C LYS A 10 0.57 2.07 -31.43
N GLU A 11 0.64 1.73 -30.15
CA GLU A 11 -0.54 1.32 -29.36
C GLU A 11 -1.56 2.47 -29.24
N ILE A 12 -1.11 3.71 -29.02
CA ILE A 12 -1.99 4.89 -29.03
C ILE A 12 -2.65 5.08 -30.40
N ALA A 13 -1.89 4.96 -31.50
CA ALA A 13 -2.45 5.11 -32.84
C ALA A 13 -3.51 4.04 -33.16
N GLN A 14 -3.28 2.79 -32.74
CA GLN A 14 -4.25 1.71 -32.89
C GLN A 14 -5.51 1.97 -32.05
N GLY A 15 -5.36 2.33 -30.77
CA GLY A 15 -6.46 2.70 -29.89
C GLY A 15 -7.30 3.87 -30.43
N PHE A 16 -6.64 4.89 -30.96
CA PHE A 16 -7.32 6.04 -31.58
C PHE A 16 -8.12 5.64 -32.83
N THR A 17 -7.57 4.75 -33.65
CA THR A 17 -8.27 4.24 -34.85
C THR A 17 -9.52 3.46 -34.45
N MET A 18 -9.41 2.62 -33.41
CA MET A 18 -10.53 1.89 -32.84
C MET A 18 -11.63 2.84 -32.33
N LEU A 19 -11.27 3.81 -31.47
CA LEU A 19 -12.22 4.80 -30.96
C LEU A 19 -12.85 5.63 -32.09
N ALA A 20 -12.06 6.02 -33.10
CA ALA A 20 -12.54 6.80 -34.23
C ALA A 20 -13.59 6.02 -35.04
N THR A 21 -13.48 4.69 -35.12
CA THR A 21 -14.43 3.82 -35.82
C THR A 21 -15.81 3.80 -35.15
N LEU A 22 -15.87 3.97 -33.83
CA LEU A 22 -17.12 3.99 -33.06
C LEU A 22 -17.92 5.30 -33.20
N ASN A 23 -17.36 6.32 -33.85
CA ASN A 23 -17.98 7.63 -34.09
C ASN A 23 -18.64 8.24 -32.83
N LEU A 24 -17.91 8.19 -31.72
CA LEU A 24 -18.37 8.69 -30.43
C LEU A 24 -18.68 10.20 -30.46
N LYS A 25 -19.58 10.65 -29.58
CA LYS A 25 -19.90 12.07 -29.42
C LYS A 25 -18.67 12.86 -29.00
N GLY A 26 -18.42 14.01 -29.63
CA GLY A 26 -17.25 14.85 -29.33
C GLY A 26 -15.94 14.36 -29.96
N ARG A 27 -16.00 13.41 -30.91
CA ARG A 27 -14.83 12.96 -31.67
C ARG A 27 -14.15 14.14 -32.40
N PRO A 28 -12.82 14.30 -32.31
CA PRO A 28 -12.07 15.26 -33.12
C PRO A 28 -12.26 15.02 -34.63
N ALA A 29 -12.08 16.05 -35.44
CA ALA A 29 -12.08 15.87 -36.89
C ALA A 29 -10.95 14.93 -37.33
N ALA A 30 -11.12 14.26 -38.47
CA ALA A 30 -10.13 13.29 -38.96
C ALA A 30 -8.73 13.91 -39.13
N ALA A 31 -8.66 15.18 -39.54
CA ALA A 31 -7.41 15.94 -39.64
C ALA A 31 -6.73 16.16 -38.27
N ASP A 32 -7.52 16.25 -37.19
CA ASP A 32 -7.05 16.56 -35.83
C ASP A 32 -6.71 15.32 -35.01
N LEU A 33 -7.10 14.12 -35.45
CA LEU A 33 -6.81 12.87 -34.72
C LEU A 33 -5.31 12.66 -34.48
N LYS A 34 -4.47 12.94 -35.49
CA LYS A 34 -3.02 12.78 -35.36
C LYS A 34 -2.41 13.80 -34.37
N PRO A 35 -2.70 15.11 -34.45
CA PRO A 35 -2.32 16.07 -33.42
C PRO A 35 -2.75 15.66 -32.00
N VAL A 36 -3.99 15.19 -31.82
CA VAL A 36 -4.50 14.76 -30.52
C VAL A 36 -3.75 13.52 -30.01
N ALA A 37 -3.45 12.55 -30.88
CA ALA A 37 -2.65 11.38 -30.51
C ALA A 37 -1.22 11.75 -30.07
N ILE A 38 -0.59 12.74 -30.72
CA ILE A 38 0.72 13.28 -30.32
C ILE A 38 0.64 13.94 -28.95
N LEU A 39 -0.42 14.69 -28.67
CA LEU A 39 -0.65 15.30 -27.36
C LEU A 39 -0.80 14.22 -26.28
N TRP A 40 -1.56 13.16 -26.54
CA TRP A 40 -1.70 12.02 -25.64
C TRP A 40 -0.36 11.34 -25.39
N LEU A 41 0.43 11.08 -26.43
CA LEU A 41 1.77 10.53 -26.28
C LEU A 41 2.64 11.41 -25.38
N LYS A 42 2.60 12.74 -25.54
CA LYS A 42 3.36 13.67 -24.69
C LYS A 42 2.92 13.62 -23.22
N ILE A 43 1.62 13.49 -22.96
CA ILE A 43 1.06 13.41 -21.61
C ILE A 43 1.44 12.06 -20.97
N LEU A 44 1.22 10.95 -21.67
CA LEU A 44 1.46 9.61 -21.16
C LEU A 44 2.95 9.32 -20.99
N SER A 45 3.82 9.87 -21.85
CA SER A 45 5.29 9.73 -21.73
C SER A 45 5.88 10.35 -20.46
N ARG A 46 5.09 11.02 -19.62
CA ARG A 46 5.53 11.48 -18.30
C ARG A 46 5.74 10.34 -17.31
N GLN A 47 5.10 9.19 -17.54
CA GLN A 47 5.30 7.97 -16.76
C GLN A 47 6.39 7.10 -17.38
N GLN A 48 7.07 6.32 -16.55
CA GLN A 48 8.00 5.28 -17.02
C GLN A 48 7.23 4.05 -17.51
N TRP A 49 7.33 3.79 -18.80
CA TRP A 49 6.69 2.67 -19.47
C TRP A 49 7.72 1.59 -19.82
N GLN A 50 7.32 0.33 -19.71
CA GLN A 50 8.10 -0.84 -20.10
C GLN A 50 7.28 -1.68 -21.08
N PHE A 51 7.83 -1.93 -22.27
CA PHE A 51 7.10 -2.60 -23.37
C PHE A 51 6.44 -3.91 -22.95
N GLU A 52 7.21 -4.84 -22.36
CA GLU A 52 6.73 -6.18 -22.00
C GLU A 52 5.59 -6.15 -20.97
N ARG A 53 5.66 -5.22 -20.01
CA ARG A 53 4.66 -5.07 -18.94
C ARG A 53 3.43 -4.30 -19.42
N ASP A 54 3.65 -3.24 -20.20
CA ASP A 54 2.66 -2.18 -20.36
C ASP A 54 1.95 -2.17 -21.71
N ALA A 55 2.54 -2.74 -22.77
CA ALA A 55 1.84 -2.89 -24.04
C ALA A 55 0.47 -3.58 -23.91
N PRO A 56 0.32 -4.74 -23.24
CA PRO A 56 -0.99 -5.36 -23.05
C PRO A 56 -1.93 -4.52 -22.17
N ARG A 57 -1.40 -3.78 -21.19
CA ARG A 57 -2.19 -2.90 -20.30
C ARG A 57 -2.78 -1.72 -21.06
N VAL A 58 -1.97 -1.06 -21.89
CA VAL A 58 -2.38 0.07 -22.73
C VAL A 58 -3.45 -0.37 -23.72
N ARG A 59 -3.28 -1.52 -24.38
CA ARG A 59 -4.27 -2.08 -25.30
C ARG A 59 -5.61 -2.35 -24.60
N SER A 60 -5.55 -3.07 -23.47
CA SER A 60 -6.74 -3.38 -22.66
C SER A 60 -7.48 -2.12 -22.20
N ALA A 61 -6.74 -1.05 -21.86
CA ALA A 61 -7.32 0.22 -21.48
C ALA A 61 -8.10 0.87 -22.64
N PHE A 62 -7.55 0.87 -23.85
CA PHE A 62 -8.28 1.37 -25.04
C PHE A 62 -9.50 0.53 -25.38
N GLU A 63 -9.41 -0.80 -25.28
CA GLU A 63 -10.55 -1.71 -25.48
C GLU A 63 -11.66 -1.43 -24.47
N LYS A 64 -11.30 -1.21 -23.21
CA LYS A 64 -12.25 -0.84 -22.15
C LYS A 64 -12.90 0.53 -22.40
N LEU A 65 -12.12 1.53 -22.81
CA LEU A 65 -12.67 2.83 -23.21
C LEU A 65 -13.65 2.68 -24.38
N ALA A 66 -13.30 1.88 -25.38
CA ALA A 66 -14.14 1.63 -26.54
C ALA A 66 -15.46 0.94 -26.17
N ALA A 67 -15.45 0.06 -25.17
CA ALA A 67 -16.65 -0.63 -24.70
C ALA A 67 -17.55 0.23 -23.80
N GLU A 68 -16.97 1.10 -22.95
CA GLU A 68 -17.70 1.79 -21.87
C GLU A 68 -18.01 3.27 -22.16
N SER A 69 -17.26 3.91 -23.07
CA SER A 69 -17.37 5.37 -23.27
C SER A 69 -18.44 5.74 -24.29
N ASN A 70 -19.35 6.64 -23.91
CA ASN A 70 -20.36 7.23 -24.80
C ASN A 70 -19.87 8.52 -25.49
N GLU A 71 -18.83 9.15 -24.95
CA GLU A 71 -18.21 10.37 -25.47
C GLU A 71 -16.72 10.13 -25.74
N TRP A 72 -16.10 10.99 -26.54
CA TRP A 72 -14.68 10.87 -26.84
C TRP A 72 -13.84 11.03 -25.56
N PRO A 73 -13.04 10.02 -25.19
CA PRO A 73 -12.36 10.02 -23.90
C PRO A 73 -11.24 11.06 -23.84
N ASN A 74 -10.87 11.47 -22.62
CA ASN A 74 -9.69 12.28 -22.35
C ASN A 74 -8.54 11.42 -21.75
N PRO A 75 -7.30 11.94 -21.67
CA PRO A 75 -6.19 11.18 -21.09
C PRO A 75 -6.39 10.74 -19.64
N ALA A 76 -7.18 11.48 -18.84
CA ALA A 76 -7.47 11.11 -17.46
C ALA A 76 -8.42 9.90 -17.40
N ASP A 77 -9.38 9.80 -18.32
CA ASP A 77 -10.26 8.63 -18.45
C ASP A 77 -9.43 7.39 -18.79
N PHE A 78 -8.44 7.53 -19.68
CA PHE A 78 -7.48 6.46 -19.96
C PHE A 78 -6.71 6.01 -18.72
N THR A 79 -6.18 6.95 -17.93
CA THR A 79 -5.48 6.60 -16.68
C THR A 79 -6.40 5.92 -15.65
N ARG A 80 -7.69 6.28 -15.61
CA ARG A 80 -8.67 5.65 -14.71
C ARG A 80 -8.98 4.21 -15.09
N VAL A 81 -9.06 3.91 -16.37
CA VAL A 81 -9.36 2.54 -16.85
C VAL A 81 -8.13 1.66 -16.99
N LEU A 82 -6.93 2.24 -16.92
CA LEU A 82 -5.67 1.52 -17.07
C LEU A 82 -5.57 0.40 -16.01
N PRO A 83 -5.44 -0.88 -16.43
CA PRO A 83 -5.30 -1.98 -15.49
C PRO A 83 -4.10 -1.75 -14.54
N PRO A 84 -4.21 -2.12 -13.25
CA PRO A 84 -3.08 -2.00 -12.33
C PRO A 84 -1.88 -2.82 -12.81
N GLU A 85 -0.68 -2.45 -12.34
CA GLU A 85 0.51 -3.23 -12.64
C GLU A 85 0.35 -4.66 -12.12
N PRO A 86 0.69 -5.68 -12.92
CA PRO A 86 0.67 -7.05 -12.44
C PRO A 86 1.64 -7.15 -11.27
N LEU A 87 1.11 -7.41 -10.07
CA LEU A 87 1.92 -7.63 -8.89
C LEU A 87 2.74 -8.90 -9.12
N ARG A 88 4.06 -8.75 -9.24
CA ARG A 88 4.96 -9.90 -9.13
C ARG A 88 4.97 -10.31 -7.66
N LEU A 89 4.14 -11.30 -7.33
CA LEU A 89 4.19 -11.94 -6.02
C LEU A 89 5.51 -12.69 -5.95
N GLU A 90 6.49 -12.11 -5.27
CA GLU A 90 7.70 -12.84 -4.93
C GLU A 90 7.35 -13.94 -3.93
N PRO A 91 7.88 -15.17 -4.11
CA PRO A 91 7.71 -16.20 -3.10
C PRO A 91 8.18 -15.66 -1.76
N ARG A 92 7.35 -15.82 -0.72
CA ARG A 92 7.77 -15.52 0.64
C ARG A 92 9.05 -16.28 0.89
N LEU A 93 10.15 -15.57 1.12
CA LEU A 93 11.39 -16.19 1.56
C LEU A 93 11.04 -16.96 2.84
N GLU A 94 11.25 -18.28 2.82
CA GLU A 94 11.12 -19.08 4.04
C GLU A 94 12.10 -18.52 5.08
N ASP A 95 11.68 -18.47 6.34
CA ASP A 95 12.54 -18.05 7.44
C ASP A 95 13.72 -19.03 7.54
N LYS A 96 14.84 -18.69 6.90
CA LYS A 96 16.06 -19.52 6.85
C LYS A 96 16.66 -19.74 8.24
N HIS A 97 16.25 -18.97 9.24
CA HIS A 97 16.80 -19.05 10.58
C HIS A 97 16.12 -20.14 11.40
N THR A 98 16.66 -21.36 11.32
CA THR A 98 16.40 -22.38 12.33
C THR A 98 17.35 -22.16 13.51
N ALA A 99 16.80 -21.89 14.70
CA ALA A 99 17.61 -21.74 15.90
C ALA A 99 18.38 -23.03 16.20
N THR A 100 19.72 -22.97 16.07
CA THR A 100 20.63 -24.06 16.40
C THR A 100 20.59 -24.39 17.89
N GLU A 101 21.00 -25.60 18.30
CA GLU A 101 21.03 -25.96 19.73
C GLU A 101 21.90 -25.01 20.55
N TYR A 102 23.08 -24.64 20.01
CA TYR A 102 23.95 -23.63 20.61
C TYR A 102 23.25 -22.27 20.73
N GLY A 103 22.58 -21.81 19.67
CA GLY A 103 21.81 -20.57 19.69
C GLY A 103 20.72 -20.56 20.77
N ARG A 104 20.03 -21.69 20.96
CA ARG A 104 19.04 -21.86 22.03
C ARG A 104 19.68 -21.84 23.42
N GLN A 105 20.86 -22.45 23.60
CA GLN A 105 21.59 -22.42 24.87
C GLN A 105 22.08 -21.01 25.20
N MET A 106 22.70 -20.30 24.25
CA MET A 106 23.13 -18.92 24.41
C MET A 106 21.96 -17.99 24.69
N ALA A 107 20.82 -18.16 24.00
CA ALA A 107 19.62 -17.39 24.29
C ALA A 107 19.11 -17.63 25.71
N LYS A 108 19.10 -18.89 26.19
CA LYS A 108 18.74 -19.22 27.58
C LYS A 108 19.70 -18.57 28.58
N GLU A 109 20.99 -18.57 28.30
CA GLU A 109 22.00 -17.95 29.17
C GLU A 109 21.83 -16.43 29.23
N ILE A 110 21.65 -15.77 28.08
CA ILE A 110 21.40 -14.34 27.99
C ILE A 110 20.11 -13.97 28.73
N ILE A 111 19.01 -14.69 28.47
CA ILE A 111 17.75 -14.50 29.19
C ILE A 111 17.94 -14.71 30.70
N GLY A 112 18.72 -15.71 31.10
CA GLY A 112 19.07 -15.97 32.50
C GLY A 112 19.76 -14.76 33.15
N ARG A 113 20.79 -14.20 32.50
CA ARG A 113 21.51 -13.01 32.98
C ARG A 113 20.62 -11.76 33.02
N LEU A 114 19.69 -11.64 32.08
CA LEU A 114 18.79 -10.49 31.99
C LEU A 114 17.66 -10.53 33.02
N LYS A 115 17.28 -11.70 33.55
CA LYS A 115 16.24 -11.80 34.59
C LYS A 115 16.55 -10.95 35.83
N ASP A 116 17.82 -10.92 36.22
CA ASP A 116 18.27 -10.20 37.40
C ASP A 116 18.75 -8.77 37.08
N ALA A 117 18.77 -8.39 35.79
CA ALA A 117 19.20 -7.06 35.38
C ALA A 117 18.22 -5.99 35.92
N PRO A 118 18.72 -4.85 36.43
CA PRO A 118 17.86 -3.80 37.02
C PRO A 118 16.76 -3.33 36.07
N VAL A 119 17.04 -3.26 34.77
CA VAL A 119 16.09 -2.87 33.72
C VAL A 119 14.92 -3.85 33.54
N CYS A 120 15.12 -5.12 33.91
CA CYS A 120 14.09 -6.16 33.87
C CYS A 120 13.39 -6.34 35.22
N GLN A 121 13.93 -5.74 36.29
CA GLN A 121 13.25 -5.65 37.59
C GLN A 121 12.16 -4.59 37.47
N THR A 122 10.92 -5.05 37.38
CA THR A 122 9.72 -4.20 37.26
C THR A 122 9.61 -3.13 38.35
N GLU A 123 10.27 -3.33 39.50
CA GLU A 123 10.28 -2.40 40.64
C GLU A 123 11.22 -1.19 40.47
N TRP A 124 12.25 -1.29 39.61
CA TRP A 124 13.27 -0.23 39.47
C TRP A 124 12.84 0.90 38.54
N ILE A 125 12.13 0.58 37.44
CA ILE A 125 11.64 1.56 36.46
C ILE A 125 10.19 1.98 36.73
N HIS A 126 9.37 1.08 37.27
CA HIS A 126 8.00 1.35 37.66
C HIS A 126 7.94 1.19 39.18
N GLY A 127 7.91 2.31 39.92
CA GLY A 127 7.92 2.29 41.39
C GLY A 127 6.89 1.30 42.00
N THR A 128 7.10 0.94 43.27
CA THR A 128 6.39 -0.11 44.04
C THR A 128 5.04 -0.49 43.43
N ARG A 129 4.97 -1.74 42.96
CA ARG A 129 3.82 -2.45 42.38
C ARG A 129 2.50 -1.71 42.63
N SER A 130 1.81 -1.27 41.56
CA SER A 130 0.47 -0.70 41.68
C SER A 130 -0.37 -1.60 42.58
N ARG A 131 -0.89 -1.04 43.69
CA ARG A 131 -1.66 -1.78 44.69
C ARG A 131 -2.79 -2.53 43.98
N SER A 132 -3.01 -3.78 44.36
CA SER A 132 -4.13 -4.55 43.80
C SER A 132 -5.47 -3.86 44.08
N VAL A 133 -6.48 -4.08 43.24
CA VAL A 133 -7.81 -3.47 43.43
C VAL A 133 -8.40 -3.85 44.79
N GLU A 134 -8.25 -5.11 45.21
CA GLU A 134 -8.63 -5.58 46.55
C GLU A 134 -7.93 -4.82 47.69
N GLU A 135 -6.62 -4.56 47.54
CA GLU A 135 -5.85 -3.79 48.52
C GLU A 135 -6.34 -2.34 48.62
N CYS A 136 -6.60 -1.68 47.49
CA CYS A 136 -7.19 -0.35 47.43
C CYS A 136 -8.57 -0.30 48.09
N ARG A 137 -9.44 -1.29 47.83
CA ARG A 137 -10.77 -1.41 48.46
C ARG A 137 -10.68 -1.56 49.98
N ARG A 138 -9.75 -2.38 50.49
CA ARG A 138 -9.53 -2.55 51.94
C ARG A 138 -9.10 -1.24 52.61
N ILE A 139 -8.17 -0.52 52.00
CA ILE A 139 -7.68 0.77 52.53
C ILE A 139 -8.81 1.81 52.53
N TYR A 140 -9.63 1.86 51.47
CA TYR A 140 -10.77 2.76 51.39
C TYR A 140 -11.81 2.46 52.48
N ALA A 141 -12.19 1.18 52.64
CA ALA A 141 -13.15 0.77 53.68
C ALA A 141 -12.65 1.08 55.10
N ALA A 142 -11.35 0.89 55.38
CA ALA A 142 -10.74 1.25 56.66
C ALA A 142 -10.83 2.76 56.95
N ARG A 143 -10.59 3.61 55.94
CA ARG A 143 -10.75 5.07 56.06
C ARG A 143 -12.19 5.49 56.34
N GLN A 144 -13.17 4.84 55.72
CA GLN A 144 -14.59 5.14 55.99
C GLN A 144 -15.00 4.78 57.42
N LYS A 145 -14.52 3.65 57.95
CA LYS A 145 -14.76 3.28 59.36
C LYS A 145 -14.14 4.26 60.35
N GLN A 146 -12.96 4.80 60.04
CA GLN A 146 -12.31 5.83 60.87
C GLN A 146 -13.05 7.17 60.82
N LYS A 147 -13.59 7.56 59.66
CA LYS A 147 -14.43 8.76 59.53
C LYS A 147 -15.76 8.65 60.27
N GLY A 148 -16.40 7.48 60.26
CA GLY A 148 -17.62 7.24 61.04
C GLY A 148 -17.40 7.33 62.55
N LYS A 149 -16.27 6.80 63.05
CA LYS A 149 -15.88 6.90 64.47
C LYS A 149 -15.50 8.30 64.96
N GLN A 150 -15.30 9.26 64.06
CA GLN A 150 -14.98 10.65 64.40
C GLN A 150 -16.23 11.54 64.52
N HIS A 151 -17.42 11.01 64.21
CA HIS A 151 -18.68 11.75 64.16
C HIS A 151 -19.76 11.26 65.16
N ASP A 152 -19.42 10.29 66.01
CA ASP A 152 -20.16 9.90 67.24
C ASP A 152 -19.43 10.47 68.47
#